data_AF-A0A255TSY1-F1
#
_entry.id   AF-A0A255TSY1-F1
#
_cell.length_a   1.000
_cell.length_b   1.000
_cell.length_c   1.000
_cell.angle_alpha   90.00
_cell.angle_beta   90.00
_cell.angle_gamma   90.00
#
_symmetry.space_group_name_H-M   'P 1'
#
loop_
_entity.id
_entity.type
_entity.pdbx_description
1 polymer ?
#
loop_
_entity_poly.entity_id
_entity_poly.type
_entity_poly.pdbx_seq_one_letter_code
_entity_poly.pdbx_strand_id
1 'polypeptide(L)'
;MINDGKMLEAILYNERLMKFGDYSPAEVGNIFEAQQSDNVVISTVARIVKRINDLDPKADNKSKESLQKELWKEINEYLKGKL
;
A
#
# COMPACT_ATOMS: atom_id res chain seq x y z
N MET A 1 -14.09 -10.76 -1.52
CA MET A 1 -12.90 -10.00 -1.96
C MET A 1 -13.25 -8.54 -2.02
N ILE A 2 -12.46 -7.68 -1.39
CA ILE A 2 -12.51 -6.23 -1.67
C ILE A 2 -11.68 -6.02 -2.93
N ASN A 3 -12.22 -5.28 -3.90
CA ASN A 3 -11.49 -4.91 -5.11
C ASN A 3 -10.30 -4.02 -4.73
N ASP A 4 -9.10 -4.32 -5.22
CA ASP A 4 -7.87 -3.54 -5.06
C ASP A 4 -8.10 -2.03 -5.15
N GLY A 5 -8.88 -1.58 -6.13
CA GLY A 5 -9.20 -0.16 -6.31
C GLY A 5 -9.96 0.44 -5.12
N LYS A 6 -10.96 -0.28 -4.57
CA LYS A 6 -11.72 0.20 -3.41
C LYS A 6 -10.88 0.26 -2.14
N MET A 7 -9.96 -0.68 -1.97
CA MET A 7 -9.05 -0.69 -0.83
C MET A 7 -8.00 0.43 -0.96
N LEU A 8 -7.50 0.63 -2.17
CA LEU A 8 -6.55 1.70 -2.49
C LEU A 8 -7.17 3.09 -2.22
N GLU A 9 -8.38 3.35 -2.73
CA GLU A 9 -9.13 4.59 -2.49
C GLU A 9 -9.37 4.82 -0.99
N ALA A 10 -9.85 3.79 -0.26
CA ALA A 10 -10.14 3.92 1.16
C ALA A 10 -8.92 4.31 2.02
N ILE A 11 -7.73 3.89 1.60
CA ILE A 11 -6.48 4.23 2.29
C ILE A 11 -5.95 5.59 1.83
N LEU A 12 -5.82 5.80 0.52
CA LEU A 12 -5.16 6.98 -0.04
C LEU A 12 -6.04 8.24 0.00
N TYR A 13 -7.36 8.13 0.17
CA TYR A 13 -8.23 9.30 0.35
C TYR A 13 -8.29 9.77 1.81
N ASN A 14 -7.46 9.19 2.69
CA ASN A 14 -7.29 9.71 4.04
C ASN A 14 -6.57 11.06 4.00
N GLU A 15 -7.19 12.11 4.55
CA GLU A 15 -6.67 13.48 4.54
C GLU A 15 -5.26 13.63 5.12
N ARG A 16 -4.91 12.84 6.15
CA ARG A 16 -3.57 12.90 6.75
C ARG A 16 -2.51 12.31 5.83
N LEU A 17 -2.84 11.22 5.13
CA LEU A 17 -1.96 10.60 4.14
C LEU A 17 -1.78 11.48 2.91
N MET A 18 -2.85 12.09 2.41
CA MET A 18 -2.78 13.07 1.32
C MET A 18 -1.89 14.26 1.69
N LYS A 19 -2.08 14.82 2.90
CA LYS A 19 -1.25 15.92 3.39
C LYS A 19 0.20 15.52 3.61
N PHE A 20 0.45 14.32 4.12
CA PHE A 20 1.81 13.82 4.36
C PHE A 20 2.55 13.52 3.05
N GLY A 21 1.86 12.92 2.09
CA GLY A 21 2.42 12.56 0.79
C GLY A 21 2.42 13.70 -0.21
N ASP A 22 1.74 14.81 0.06
CA ASP A 22 1.55 15.94 -0.87
C ASP A 22 0.99 15.50 -2.23
N TYR A 23 -0.16 14.83 -2.19
CA TYR A 23 -0.91 14.42 -3.38
C TYR A 23 -2.41 14.67 -3.21
N SER A 24 -3.08 14.74 -4.35
CA SER A 24 -4.53 14.86 -4.48
C SER A 24 -5.17 13.53 -4.92
N PRO A 25 -6.49 13.35 -4.71
CA PRO A 25 -7.21 12.16 -5.16
C PRO A 25 -7.06 11.84 -6.65
N ALA A 26 -6.86 12.87 -7.49
CA ALA A 26 -6.72 12.72 -8.94
C ALA A 26 -5.41 12.04 -9.36
N GLU A 27 -4.40 12.04 -8.48
CA GLU A 27 -3.07 11.47 -8.75
C GLU A 27 -2.97 9.98 -8.39
N VAL A 28 -3.97 9.40 -7.72
CA VAL A 28 -3.93 8.00 -7.26
C VAL A 28 -4.07 7.01 -8.40
N GLY A 29 -4.92 7.30 -9.40
CA GLY A 29 -5.17 6.40 -10.53
C GLY A 29 -5.70 5.02 -10.12
N ASN A 30 -5.54 4.04 -11.01
CA ASN A 30 -5.81 2.63 -10.70
C ASN A 30 -4.61 1.93 -10.03
N ILE A 31 -4.79 0.69 -9.53
CA ILE A 31 -3.73 -0.03 -8.81
C ILE A 31 -2.42 -0.17 -9.60
N PHE A 32 -2.46 -0.29 -10.92
CA PHE A 32 -1.26 -0.43 -11.75
C PHE A 32 -0.54 0.90 -11.95
N GLU A 33 -1.29 1.98 -12.16
CA GLU A 33 -0.76 3.35 -12.24
C GLU A 33 -0.15 3.76 -10.90
N ALA A 34 -0.88 3.51 -9.81
CA ALA A 34 -0.45 3.81 -8.45
C ALA A 34 0.89 3.14 -8.10
N GLN A 35 1.11 1.89 -8.52
CA GLN A 35 2.38 1.18 -8.30
C GLN A 35 3.60 1.86 -8.94
N GLN A 36 3.38 2.61 -10.03
CA GLN A 36 4.40 3.33 -10.80
C GLN A 36 4.46 4.82 -10.46
N SER A 37 3.63 5.29 -9.52
CA SER A 37 3.62 6.69 -9.10
C SER A 37 4.97 7.12 -8.51
N ASP A 38 5.43 8.30 -8.94
CA ASP A 38 6.60 8.98 -8.36
C ASP A 38 6.35 9.38 -6.89
N ASN A 39 5.08 9.55 -6.50
CA ASN A 39 4.70 9.74 -5.12
C ASN A 39 4.93 8.44 -4.33
N VAL A 40 5.89 8.47 -3.40
CA VAL A 40 6.28 7.30 -2.59
C VAL A 40 5.15 6.76 -1.73
N VAL A 41 4.22 7.61 -1.29
CA VAL A 41 3.07 7.17 -0.47
C VAL A 41 2.10 6.40 -1.33
N ILE A 42 1.74 6.93 -2.50
CA ILE A 42 0.84 6.27 -3.46
C ILE A 42 1.43 4.91 -3.89
N SER A 43 2.69 4.89 -4.32
CA SER A 43 3.32 3.65 -4.83
C SER A 43 3.58 2.61 -3.75
N THR A 44 3.89 3.03 -2.53
CA THR A 44 4.05 2.10 -1.41
C THR A 44 2.70 1.46 -1.04
N VAL A 45 1.66 2.27 -0.86
CA VAL A 45 0.32 1.74 -0.51
C VAL A 45 -0.22 0.83 -1.60
N ALA A 46 -0.05 1.18 -2.87
CA ALA A 46 -0.48 0.34 -3.99
C ALA A 46 0.19 -1.04 -3.98
N ARG A 47 1.50 -1.10 -3.70
CA ARG A 47 2.24 -2.36 -3.59
C ARG A 47 1.75 -3.21 -2.42
N ILE A 48 1.41 -2.58 -1.29
CA ILE A 48 0.85 -3.26 -0.12
C ILE A 48 -0.52 -3.84 -0.44
N VAL A 49 -1.44 -3.04 -0.99
CA VAL A 49 -2.80 -3.47 -1.34
C VAL A 49 -2.76 -4.64 -2.32
N LYS A 50 -1.94 -4.54 -3.37
CA LYS A 50 -1.77 -5.62 -4.33
C LYS A 50 -1.23 -6.89 -3.69
N ARG A 51 -0.16 -6.81 -2.88
CA ARG A 51 0.38 -7.98 -2.17
C ARG A 51 -0.64 -8.61 -1.22
N ILE A 52 -1.52 -7.81 -0.60
CA ILE A 52 -2.59 -8.33 0.26
C ILE A 52 -3.66 -9.05 -0.56
N ASN A 53 -4.04 -8.54 -1.74
CA ASN A 53 -5.04 -9.17 -2.58
C ASN A 53 -4.51 -10.37 -3.38
N ASP A 54 -3.21 -10.40 -3.68
CA ASP A 54 -2.51 -11.56 -4.21
C ASP A 54 -2.40 -12.70 -3.19
N LEU A 55 -2.64 -12.45 -1.89
CA LEU A 55 -2.78 -13.52 -0.91
C LEU A 55 -4.07 -14.32 -1.21
N ASP A 56 -3.89 -15.62 -1.43
CA ASP A 56 -4.99 -16.57 -1.55
C ASP A 56 -5.95 -16.38 -0.35
N PRO A 57 -7.27 -16.21 -0.56
CA PRO A 57 -8.26 -16.22 0.52
C PRO A 57 -8.15 -17.45 1.44
N LYS A 58 -7.59 -18.55 0.93
CA LYS A 58 -7.30 -19.80 1.66
C LYS A 58 -5.91 -19.86 2.28
N ALA A 59 -5.09 -18.82 2.12
CA ALA A 59 -3.77 -18.73 2.75
C ALA A 59 -3.93 -18.91 4.26
N ASP A 60 -3.14 -19.85 4.81
CA ASP A 60 -3.13 -20.12 6.24
C ASP A 60 -2.67 -18.89 7.04
N ASN A 61 -2.96 -18.88 8.34
CA ASN A 61 -2.60 -17.77 9.22
C ASN A 61 -1.09 -17.51 9.24
N LYS A 62 -0.28 -18.55 9.04
CA LYS A 62 1.17 -18.46 9.00
C LYS A 62 1.66 -17.64 7.80
N SER A 63 1.05 -17.82 6.64
CA SER A 63 1.37 -17.09 5.41
C SER A 63 1.02 -15.61 5.56
N LYS A 64 -0.13 -15.31 6.19
CA LYS A 64 -0.56 -13.94 6.49
C LYS A 64 0.38 -13.24 7.47
N GLU A 65 0.78 -13.92 8.55
CA GLU A 65 1.75 -13.40 9.54
C GLU A 65 3.14 -13.18 8.92
N SER A 66 3.58 -14.06 8.03
CA SER A 66 4.85 -13.92 7.33
C SER A 66 4.86 -12.65 6.46
N LEU A 67 3.80 -12.44 5.68
CA LEU A 67 3.69 -11.22 4.87
C LEU A 67 3.66 -9.96 5.75
N GLN A 68 2.93 -9.98 6.86
CA GLN A 68 2.88 -8.84 7.78
C GLN A 68 4.28 -8.51 8.32
N LYS A 69 5.09 -9.52 8.67
CA LYS A 69 6.48 -9.33 9.11
C LYS A 69 7.36 -8.75 8.00
N GLU A 70 7.21 -9.22 6.77
CA GLU A 70 7.95 -8.69 5.62
C GLU A 70 7.61 -7.22 5.36
N LEU A 71 6.32 -6.87 5.39
CA LEU A 71 5.85 -5.49 5.25
C LEU A 71 6.43 -4.58 6.34
N TRP A 72 6.40 -5.03 7.61
CA TRP A 72 7.01 -4.28 8.71
C TRP A 72 8.52 -4.09 8.55
N LYS A 73 9.20 -5.11 8.04
CA LYS A 73 10.64 -5.02 7.75
C LYS A 73 10.91 -3.99 6.66
N GLU A 74 10.20 -4.04 5.55
CA GLU A 74 10.34 -3.08 4.45
C GLU A 74 10.06 -1.64 4.90
N ILE A 75 8.99 -1.42 5.67
CA ILE A 75 8.66 -0.10 6.25
C ILE A 75 9.80 0.41 7.12
N ASN A 76 10.31 -0.42 8.04
CA ASN A 76 11.37 -0.02 8.95
C ASN A 76 12.69 0.26 8.22
N GLU A 77 13.06 -0.54 7.23
CA GLU A 77 14.26 -0.28 6.42
C GLU A 77 14.16 1.05 5.67
N TYR A 78 12.99 1.38 5.11
CA TYR A 78 12.77 2.68 4.48
C TYR A 78 12.91 3.84 5.47
N LEU A 79 12.33 3.71 6.68
CA LEU A 79 12.38 4.75 7.70
C LEU A 79 13.79 4.99 8.26
N LYS A 80 14.64 3.96 8.36
CA LYS A 80 16.03 4.10 8.82
C LYS A 80 16.88 5.03 7.96
N GLY A 81 16.57 5.19 6.68
CA GLY A 81 17.29 6.09 5.77
C GLY A 81 16.77 7.53 5.76
N LYS A 82 15.74 7.83 6.57
CA LYS A 82 14.98 9.10 6.54
C LYS A 82 14.89 9.80 7.91
N LEU A 83 15.39 9.16 8.97
CA LEU A 83 15.52 9.69 10.35
C LEU A 83 17.00 9.90 10.66
#